data_AF-A0A1S4A9X8-F1
#
_entry.id   AF-A0A1S4A9X8-F1
#
_cell.length_a   1.000
_cell.length_b   1.000
_cell.length_c   1.000
_cell.angle_alpha   90.00
_cell.angle_beta   90.00
_cell.angle_gamma   90.00
#
_symmetry.space_group_name_H-M   'P 1'
#
loop_
_entity.id
_entity.type
_entity.pdbx_description
1 polymer ?
#
loop_
_entity_poly.entity_id
_entity_poly.type
_entity_poly.pdbx_seq_one_letter_code
_entity_poly.pdbx_strand_id
1 'polypeptide(L)'
;ARVQSKRHPKLKDPGSFTIPLSLGKQEVGRALCDLGASINLMTSSLFKQLRLGALRPTTITLQLADRSLVMLEGIIEDVLVRVGKFILPTNFIVLNYEADEEVPIILGGAFLATGGTIIDVRAGK
;
A
#
# COMPACT_ATOMS: atom_id res chain seq x y z
N ALA A 1 -45.14 4.65 -23.40
CA ALA A 1 -44.01 5.61 -23.30
C ALA A 1 -42.71 4.87 -23.62
N ARG A 2 -41.96 5.28 -24.65
CA ARG A 2 -40.64 4.70 -24.94
C ARG A 2 -39.65 5.28 -23.92
N VAL A 3 -39.23 4.47 -22.95
CA VAL A 3 -38.09 4.79 -22.08
C VAL A 3 -36.85 4.78 -22.98
N GLN A 4 -36.37 5.96 -23.38
CA GLN A 4 -35.01 6.08 -23.90
C GLN A 4 -34.06 5.75 -22.74
N SER A 5 -33.64 4.48 -22.67
CA SER A 5 -32.57 4.07 -21.78
C SER A 5 -31.27 4.62 -22.33
N LYS A 6 -30.94 5.88 -21.99
CA LYS A 6 -29.58 6.39 -22.10
C LYS A 6 -28.70 5.54 -21.19
N ARG A 7 -28.18 4.42 -21.72
CA ARG A 7 -27.25 3.57 -20.99
C ARG A 7 -25.96 4.36 -20.81
N HIS A 8 -25.59 4.63 -19.56
CA HIS A 8 -24.27 5.18 -19.27
C HIS A 8 -23.22 4.17 -19.75
N PRO A 9 -22.23 4.58 -20.56
CA PRO A 9 -21.20 3.68 -21.04
C PRO A 9 -20.38 3.16 -19.86
N LYS A 10 -20.18 1.84 -19.79
CA LYS A 10 -19.29 1.21 -18.82
C LYS A 10 -17.86 1.63 -19.15
N LEU A 11 -17.17 2.25 -18.20
CA LEU A 11 -15.75 2.59 -18.34
C LEU A 11 -14.88 1.34 -18.17
N LYS A 12 -13.70 1.35 -18.78
CA LYS A 12 -12.71 0.28 -18.60
C LYS A 12 -12.17 0.34 -17.16
N ASP A 13 -11.67 -0.80 -16.70
CA ASP A 13 -10.97 -0.89 -15.44
C ASP A 13 -9.63 -0.12 -15.54
N PRO A 14 -9.36 0.85 -14.64
CA PRO A 14 -8.07 1.54 -14.59
C PRO A 14 -6.93 0.66 -14.06
N GLY A 15 -7.22 -0.51 -13.48
CA GLY A 15 -6.23 -1.39 -12.88
C GLY A 15 -5.88 -0.97 -11.44
N SER A 16 -4.62 -1.14 -11.05
CA SER A 16 -4.14 -0.81 -9.70
C SER A 16 -3.69 0.65 -9.58
N PHE A 17 -4.05 1.29 -8.47
CA PHE A 17 -3.57 2.62 -8.13
C PHE A 17 -2.24 2.49 -7.42
N THR A 18 -1.18 3.00 -8.03
CA THR A 18 0.14 3.01 -7.43
C THR A 18 0.70 4.42 -7.38
N ILE A 19 1.46 4.74 -6.33
CA ILE A 19 2.12 6.03 -6.17
C ILE A 19 3.62 5.84 -5.93
N PRO A 20 4.49 6.68 -6.52
CA PRO A 20 5.91 6.66 -6.19
C PRO A 20 6.11 7.17 -4.77
N LEU A 21 7.02 6.54 -4.03
CA LEU A 21 7.40 7.00 -2.69
C LEU A 21 8.88 6.80 -2.42
N SER A 22 9.36 7.53 -1.42
CA SER A 22 10.72 7.40 -0.90
C SER A 22 10.67 7.14 0.60
N LEU A 23 11.61 6.33 1.10
CA LEU A 23 11.82 6.13 2.53
C LEU A 23 13.09 6.86 2.93
N GLY A 24 12.96 7.90 3.76
CA GLY A 24 14.06 8.82 4.04
C GLY A 24 14.58 9.50 2.77
N LYS A 25 15.82 9.18 2.37
CA LYS A 25 16.48 9.71 1.15
C LYS A 25 16.49 8.72 -0.02
N GLN A 26 15.98 7.51 0.17
CA GLN A 26 16.06 6.44 -0.82
C GLN A 26 14.73 6.30 -1.55
N GLU A 27 14.77 6.31 -2.88
CA GLU A 27 13.62 5.91 -3.69
C GLU A 27 13.44 4.40 -3.60
N VAL A 28 12.20 3.95 -3.38
CA VAL A 28 11.90 2.54 -3.13
C VAL A 28 10.91 1.96 -4.16
N GLY A 29 10.65 2.71 -5.23
CA GLY A 29 9.70 2.33 -6.28
C GLY A 29 8.31 2.88 -6.02
N ARG A 30 7.30 2.03 -6.20
CA ARG A 30 5.88 2.40 -6.09
C ARG A 30 5.21 1.62 -4.96
N ALA A 31 4.14 2.18 -4.40
CA ALA A 31 3.27 1.45 -3.50
C ALA A 31 1.86 1.34 -4.06
N LEU A 32 1.23 0.19 -3.81
CA LEU A 32 -0.18 -0.03 -4.04
C LEU A 32 -1.00 0.76 -3.02
N CYS A 33 -1.96 1.53 -3.50
CA CYS A 33 -2.93 2.20 -2.65
C CYS A 33 -4.14 1.28 -2.46
N ASP A 34 -4.22 0.63 -1.30
CA ASP A 34 -5.32 -0.28 -0.98
C ASP A 34 -6.21 0.31 0.11
N LEU A 35 -7.39 0.79 -0.30
CA LEU A 35 -8.41 1.31 0.63
C LEU A 35 -9.04 0.20 1.50
N GLY A 36 -8.98 -1.06 1.07
CA GLY A 36 -9.49 -2.21 1.82
C GLY A 36 -8.52 -2.70 2.90
N ALA A 37 -7.23 -2.39 2.76
CA ALA A 37 -6.24 -2.73 3.77
C ALA A 37 -6.32 -1.76 4.96
N SER A 38 -6.38 -2.28 6.18
CA SER A 38 -6.36 -1.47 7.41
C SER A 38 -4.94 -1.09 7.88
N ILE A 39 -3.93 -1.76 7.32
CA ILE A 39 -2.53 -1.68 7.72
C ILE A 39 -1.63 -1.45 6.50
N ASN A 40 -0.41 -0.95 6.72
CA ASN A 40 0.61 -0.87 5.67
C ASN A 40 1.50 -2.11 5.71
N LEU A 41 1.86 -2.61 4.54
CA LEU A 41 2.73 -3.78 4.38
C LEU A 41 4.02 -3.39 3.66
N MET A 42 5.13 -4.00 4.08
CA MET A 42 6.44 -3.91 3.45
C MET A 42 7.01 -5.31 3.30
N THR A 43 7.72 -5.57 2.20
CA THR A 43 8.40 -6.85 1.99
C THR A 43 9.65 -6.97 2.85
N SER A 44 9.96 -8.19 3.27
CA SER A 44 11.21 -8.50 3.97
C SER A 44 12.44 -8.17 3.13
N SER A 45 12.37 -8.36 1.80
CA SER A 45 13.46 -8.03 0.88
C SER A 45 13.76 -6.53 0.91
N LEU A 46 12.73 -5.69 0.78
CA LEU A 46 12.89 -4.23 0.83
C LEU A 46 13.37 -3.78 2.21
N PHE A 47 12.79 -4.30 3.29
CA PHE A 47 13.21 -3.98 4.65
C PHE A 47 14.73 -4.23 4.85
N LYS A 48 15.21 -5.41 4.41
CA LYS A 48 16.64 -5.79 4.49
C LYS A 48 17.52 -4.88 3.61
N GLN A 49 17.07 -4.56 2.40
CA GLN A 49 17.77 -3.66 1.49
C GLN A 49 17.98 -2.26 2.09
N LEU A 50 16.94 -1.73 2.74
CA LEU A 50 16.94 -0.39 3.31
C LEU A 50 17.63 -0.30 4.66
N ARG A 51 17.93 -1.45 5.29
CA ARG A 51 18.62 -1.54 6.60
C ARG A 51 17.94 -0.66 7.66
N LEU A 52 16.61 -0.72 7.73
CA LEU A 52 15.77 0.14 8.58
C LEU A 52 15.88 -0.15 10.09
N GLY A 53 16.85 -0.97 10.52
CA GLY A 53 17.09 -1.31 11.91
C GLY A 53 16.49 -2.66 12.29
N ALA A 54 15.94 -2.75 13.51
CA ALA A 54 15.37 -3.98 14.05
C ALA A 54 13.85 -3.96 14.00
N LEU A 55 13.26 -5.11 13.65
CA LEU A 55 11.82 -5.30 13.76
C LEU A 55 11.42 -5.47 15.22
N ARG A 56 10.30 -4.85 15.59
CA ARG A 56 9.62 -5.20 16.83
C ARG A 56 8.92 -6.56 16.64
N PRO A 57 9.19 -7.56 17.49
CA PRO A 57 8.47 -8.82 17.46
C PRO A 57 6.96 -8.59 17.63
N THR A 58 6.16 -9.42 16.96
CA THR A 58 4.70 -9.39 17.05
C THR A 58 4.15 -10.80 17.01
N THR A 59 3.03 -11.01 17.70
CA THR A 59 2.27 -12.27 17.68
C THR A 59 1.03 -12.18 16.79
N ILE A 60 0.85 -11.06 16.09
CA ILE A 60 -0.26 -10.85 15.17
C ILE A 60 -0.09 -11.80 13.98
N THR A 61 -1.19 -12.40 13.53
CA THR A 61 -1.25 -13.16 12.28
C THR A 61 -2.13 -12.39 11.30
N LEU A 62 -1.70 -12.29 10.04
CA LEU A 62 -2.50 -11.66 9.00
C LEU A 62 -3.31 -12.72 8.26
N GLN A 63 -4.61 -12.50 8.13
CA GLN A 63 -5.46 -13.28 7.23
C GLN A 63 -5.60 -12.57 5.90
N LEU A 64 -5.17 -13.23 4.82
CA LEU A 64 -5.28 -12.73 3.46
C LEU A 64 -6.70 -12.91 2.91
N ALA A 65 -6.99 -12.31 1.76
CA ALA A 65 -8.30 -12.38 1.10
C ALA A 65 -8.70 -13.82 0.71
N ASP A 66 -7.72 -14.69 0.45
CA ASP A 66 -7.91 -16.12 0.19
C ASP A 66 -8.08 -16.95 1.49
N ARG A 67 -8.14 -16.26 2.64
CA ARG A 67 -8.25 -16.80 4.01
C ARG A 67 -7.00 -17.52 4.51
N SER A 68 -5.92 -17.52 3.74
CA SER A 68 -4.63 -18.02 4.23
C SER A 68 -4.11 -17.14 5.37
N LEU A 69 -3.38 -17.76 6.29
CA LEU A 69 -2.77 -17.09 7.42
C LEU A 69 -1.28 -16.93 7.16
N VAL A 70 -0.78 -15.71 7.24
CA VAL A 70 0.64 -15.39 7.06
C VAL A 70 1.23 -14.94 8.39
N MET A 71 2.35 -15.55 8.75
CA MET A 71 3.15 -15.15 9.90
C MET A 71 3.99 -13.93 9.52
N LEU A 72 3.95 -12.91 10.37
CA LEU A 72 4.66 -11.66 10.15
C LEU A 72 6.09 -11.78 10.68
N GLU A 73 7.07 -11.18 9.99
CA GLU A 73 8.43 -11.10 10.54
C GLU A 73 8.51 -10.11 11.70
N GLY A 74 7.66 -9.08 11.68
CA GLY A 74 7.59 -8.09 12.74
C GLY A 74 6.97 -6.78 12.26
N ILE A 75 7.09 -5.76 13.10
CA ILE A 75 6.61 -4.40 12.81
C ILE A 75 7.81 -3.47 12.85
N ILE A 76 7.95 -2.63 11.84
CA ILE A 76 8.86 -1.47 11.88
C ILE A 76 8.02 -0.22 12.13
N GLU A 77 8.39 0.55 13.16
CA GLU A 77 7.64 1.72 13.61
C GLU A 77 8.31 3.02 13.16
N ASP A 78 7.51 4.08 13.05
CA ASP A 78 7.95 5.46 12.80
C ASP A 78 8.80 5.65 11.53
N VAL A 79 8.52 4.87 10.48
CA VAL A 79 9.18 5.02 9.19
C VAL A 79 8.67 6.29 8.50
N LEU A 80 9.59 7.19 8.15
CA LEU A 80 9.27 8.41 7.41
C LEU A 80 9.09 8.11 5.92
N VAL A 81 7.84 8.16 5.47
CA VAL A 81 7.45 8.00 4.07
C VAL A 81 7.32 9.37 3.41
N ARG A 82 8.02 9.57 2.30
CA ARG A 82 7.85 10.74 1.44
C ARG A 82 7.00 10.39 0.23
N VAL A 83 5.90 11.13 0.05
CA VAL A 83 5.04 11.08 -1.14
C VAL A 83 4.95 12.49 -1.73
N GLY A 84 5.59 12.69 -2.88
CA GLY A 84 5.76 14.02 -3.47
C GLY A 84 6.43 14.99 -2.47
N LYS A 85 5.69 16.01 -2.05
CA LYS A 85 6.16 17.03 -1.09
C LYS A 85 5.86 16.71 0.38
N PHE A 86 5.06 15.68 0.65
CA PHE A 86 4.63 15.33 2.00
C PHE A 86 5.58 14.30 2.62
N ILE A 87 5.79 14.41 3.92
CA ILE A 87 6.52 13.43 4.72
C ILE A 87 5.59 13.02 5.86
N LEU A 88 5.26 11.73 5.92
CA LEU A 88 4.34 11.16 6.90
C LEU A 88 5.03 10.01 7.63
N PRO A 89 5.05 10.00 8.97
CA PRO A 89 5.49 8.84 9.72
C PRO A 89 4.43 7.73 9.62
N THR A 90 4.87 6.48 9.50
CA THR A 90 3.95 5.35 9.57
C THR A 90 4.65 4.06 9.99
N ASN A 91 3.86 3.13 10.48
CA ASN A 91 4.32 1.78 10.80
C ASN A 91 4.06 0.85 9.62
N PHE A 92 4.97 -0.10 9.40
CA PHE A 92 4.80 -1.17 8.42
C PHE A 92 4.86 -2.53 9.12
N ILE A 93 3.96 -3.41 8.72
CA ILE A 93 4.11 -4.84 8.98
C ILE A 93 5.03 -5.42 7.91
N VAL A 94 6.06 -6.15 8.35
CA VAL A 94 7.02 -6.79 7.45
C VAL A 94 6.66 -8.26 7.24
N LEU A 95 6.57 -8.65 5.97
CA LEU A 95 6.16 -9.98 5.53
C LEU A 95 7.15 -10.55 4.52
N ASN A 96 7.43 -11.85 4.67
CA ASN A 96 8.18 -12.60 3.65
C ASN A 96 7.20 -13.19 2.63
N TYR A 97 6.98 -12.48 1.54
CA TYR A 97 6.21 -12.96 0.40
C TYR A 97 6.94 -12.60 -0.91
N GLU A 98 6.67 -13.37 -1.96
CA GLU A 98 7.10 -13.04 -3.32
C GLU A 98 6.31 -11.81 -3.77
N ALA A 99 6.94 -10.64 -3.65
CA ALA A 99 6.35 -9.40 -4.11
C ALA A 99 6.74 -9.11 -5.55
N ASP A 100 5.86 -8.37 -6.21
CA ASP A 100 6.23 -7.64 -7.40
C ASP A 100 7.36 -6.65 -7.03
N GLU A 101 8.53 -6.79 -7.68
CA GLU A 101 9.67 -5.90 -7.46
C GLU A 101 9.31 -4.43 -7.77
N GLU A 102 8.32 -4.18 -8.62
CA GLU A 102 7.85 -2.83 -8.95
C GLU A 102 6.97 -2.22 -7.85
N VAL A 103 6.28 -3.05 -7.06
CA VAL A 103 5.31 -2.62 -6.04
C VAL A 103 5.52 -3.34 -4.70
N PRO A 104 6.66 -3.11 -4.02
CA PRO A 104 7.04 -3.84 -2.80
C PRO A 104 6.30 -3.37 -1.53
N ILE A 105 5.45 -2.34 -1.63
CA ILE A 105 4.73 -1.73 -0.50
C ILE A 105 3.24 -1.66 -0.79
N ILE A 106 2.43 -1.95 0.23
CA ILE A 106 1.00 -1.67 0.23
C ILE A 106 0.71 -0.61 1.29
N LEU A 107 0.06 0.48 0.88
CA LEU A 107 -0.44 1.52 1.77
C LEU A 107 -1.91 1.27 2.05
N GLY A 108 -2.22 1.08 3.33
CA GLY A 108 -3.60 0.86 3.78
C GLY A 108 -4.41 2.15 3.81
N GLY A 109 -5.73 1.99 3.85
CA GLY A 109 -6.70 3.07 3.93
C GLY A 109 -6.46 4.05 5.08
N ALA A 110 -5.93 3.59 6.23
CA ALA A 110 -5.59 4.47 7.35
C ALA A 110 -4.46 5.47 7.01
N PHE A 111 -3.41 5.02 6.32
CA PHE A 111 -2.34 5.92 5.85
C PHE A 111 -2.86 6.86 4.77
N LEU A 112 -3.63 6.32 3.81
CA LEU A 112 -4.20 7.09 2.71
C LEU A 112 -5.13 8.21 3.23
N ALA A 113 -5.95 7.90 4.23
CA ALA A 113 -6.80 8.87 4.91
C ALA A 113 -5.98 9.94 5.65
N THR A 114 -4.91 9.54 6.34
CA THR A 114 -3.99 10.47 7.02
C THR A 114 -3.34 11.45 6.04
N GLY A 115 -2.96 10.97 4.84
CA GLY A 115 -2.42 11.82 3.78
C GLY A 115 -3.45 12.68 3.04
N GLY A 116 -4.75 12.54 3.34
CA GLY A 116 -5.82 13.21 2.60
C GLY A 116 -5.89 12.79 1.13
N THR A 117 -5.61 11.50 0.86
CA THR A 117 -5.50 10.97 -0.51
C THR A 117 -6.85 11.02 -1.23
N ILE A 118 -6.83 11.50 -2.48
CA ILE A 118 -7.98 11.46 -3.39
C ILE A 118 -7.63 10.49 -4.51
N ILE A 119 -8.47 9.46 -4.70
CA ILE A 119 -8.36 8.51 -5.81
C ILE A 119 -9.47 8.84 -6.81
N ASP A 120 -9.09 9.36 -7.98
CA ASP A 120 -9.99 9.59 -9.10
C ASP A 120 -10.03 8.33 -9.98
N VAL A 121 -11.00 7.48 -9.69
CA VAL A 121 -11.21 6.21 -10.42
C VAL A 121 -11.55 6.44 -11.89
N ARG A 122 -12.20 7.57 -12.23
CA ARG A 122 -12.54 7.88 -13.62
C ARG A 122 -11.30 8.29 -14.41
N ALA A 123 -10.39 9.04 -13.78
CA ALA A 123 -9.14 9.47 -14.39
C ALA A 123 -8.01 8.43 -14.28
N GLY A 124 -8.17 7.39 -13.45
CA GLY A 124 -7.14 6.40 -13.16
C GLY A 124 -5.95 7.00 -12.41
N LYS A 125 -6.21 7.92 -11.46
CA LYS A 125 -5.18 8.66 -10.73
C LYS A 125 -5.42 8.71 -9.24
#